data_AF-A0A924CCT1-F1
#
_entry.id   AF-A0A924CCT1-F1
#
_cell.length_a   1.000
_cell.length_b   1.000
_cell.length_c   1.000
_cell.angle_alpha   90.00
_cell.angle_beta   90.00
_cell.angle_gamma   90.00
#
_symmetry.space_group_name_H-M   'P 1'
#
loop_
_entity.id
_entity.type
_entity.pdbx_description
1 polymer ?
#
loop_
_entity_poly.entity_id
_entity_poly.type
_entity_poly.pdbx_seq_one_letter_code
_entity_poly.pdbx_strand_id
1 'polypeptide(L)'
;MGEAELKTNSNQLYIHSVLFFYGEAAGDALSFAIAKDIADHWNEAKGKVRIKNKVYDVLFDIEGIWAKALTPEMVFENTNHRNNYFRIEEYASGNISFVDGVGSNTGYFKLDNLLNNSTTAAHEYGHTIGLHHPEVLDIRGKGVPGIMYPRGTIVDAVHQYSPVAAALAPGGTMNPFSRKVLQEDIDNLKLPGLAYNRNGFAIAGDFTSVWHEQHQP
;
A
#
# COMPACT_ATOMS: atom_id res chain seq x y z
N MET A 1 -6.43 -5.67 -0.08
CA MET A 1 -6.56 -6.56 1.06
C MET A 1 -5.38 -7.51 1.21
N GLY A 2 -5.35 -8.26 2.32
CA GLY A 2 -4.42 -9.36 2.57
C GLY A 2 -4.97 -10.34 3.61
N GLU A 3 -4.23 -11.42 3.84
CA GLU A 3 -4.53 -12.37 4.90
C GLU A 3 -3.44 -12.30 5.98
N ALA A 4 -3.85 -12.01 7.21
CA ALA A 4 -2.97 -12.02 8.36
C ALA A 4 -2.81 -13.45 8.88
N GLU A 5 -1.58 -13.93 9.07
CA GLU A 5 -1.26 -15.23 9.67
C GLU A 5 -0.46 -15.05 10.96
N LEU A 6 -0.99 -15.56 12.08
CA LEU A 6 -0.36 -15.50 13.38
C LEU A 6 0.48 -16.77 13.67
N LYS A 7 1.80 -16.68 13.55
CA LYS A 7 2.75 -17.76 13.89
C LYS A 7 3.19 -17.64 15.35
N THR A 8 2.44 -18.28 16.25
CA THR A 8 2.68 -18.21 17.71
C THR A 8 3.97 -18.85 18.20
N ASN A 9 4.54 -19.79 17.43
CA ASN A 9 5.79 -20.48 17.77
C ASN A 9 7.03 -19.62 17.52
N SER A 10 7.01 -18.78 16.48
CA SER A 10 8.10 -17.88 16.11
C SER A 10 7.88 -16.44 16.54
N ASN A 11 6.73 -16.13 17.17
CA ASN A 11 6.29 -14.77 17.48
C ASN A 11 6.31 -13.85 16.24
N GLN A 12 5.80 -14.35 15.13
CA GLN A 12 5.66 -13.59 13.88
C GLN A 12 4.19 -13.46 13.50
N LEU A 13 3.84 -12.32 12.90
CA LEU A 13 2.57 -12.10 12.25
C LEU A 13 2.86 -11.71 10.81
N TYR A 14 2.43 -12.54 9.87
CA TYR A 14 2.58 -12.29 8.45
C TYR A 14 1.34 -11.60 7.90
N ILE A 15 1.52 -10.63 7.01
CA ILE A 15 0.47 -10.12 6.12
C ILE A 15 0.80 -10.63 4.72
N HIS A 16 0.00 -11.58 4.24
CA HIS A 16 0.19 -12.17 2.91
C HIS A 16 -0.63 -11.41 1.87
N SER A 17 -0.02 -11.13 0.72
CA SER A 17 -0.69 -10.53 -0.42
C SER A 17 -0.08 -11.00 -1.73
N VAL A 18 -0.92 -11.20 -2.74
CA VAL A 18 -0.53 -11.47 -4.13
C VAL A 18 -1.10 -10.34 -4.98
N LEU A 19 -0.22 -9.62 -5.67
CA LEU A 19 -0.57 -8.48 -6.51
C LEU A 19 -0.50 -8.93 -7.98
N PHE A 20 -1.66 -9.06 -8.61
CA PHE A 20 -1.81 -9.35 -10.03
C PHE A 20 -1.85 -8.04 -10.80
N PHE A 21 -0.88 -7.85 -11.68
CA PHE A 21 -0.77 -6.68 -12.54
C PHE A 21 -1.17 -7.03 -13.97
N TYR A 22 -1.92 -6.13 -14.60
CA TYR A 22 -2.35 -6.23 -15.99
C TYR A 22 -2.38 -4.84 -16.64
N GLY A 23 -2.71 -4.76 -17.93
CA GLY A 23 -2.62 -3.51 -18.71
C GLY A 23 -1.37 -3.43 -19.56
N GLU A 24 -1.31 -2.42 -20.43
CA GLU A 24 -0.31 -2.33 -21.50
C GLU A 24 1.09 -1.99 -20.97
N ALA A 25 1.18 -1.33 -19.82
CA ALA A 25 2.45 -0.97 -19.20
C ALA A 25 2.94 -2.03 -18.17
N ALA A 26 2.20 -3.11 -17.95
CA ALA A 26 2.60 -4.17 -17.03
C ALA A 26 3.57 -5.18 -17.68
N GLY A 27 4.40 -5.80 -16.87
CA GLY A 27 5.33 -6.86 -17.29
C GLY A 27 5.93 -7.58 -16.10
N ASP A 28 6.57 -8.74 -16.31
CA ASP A 28 7.11 -9.58 -15.23
C ASP A 28 8.10 -8.81 -14.33
N ALA A 29 9.11 -8.18 -14.95
CA ALA A 29 10.14 -7.46 -14.21
C ALA A 29 9.57 -6.31 -13.38
N LEU A 30 8.61 -5.57 -13.94
CA LEU A 30 7.94 -4.47 -13.24
C LEU A 30 7.07 -4.99 -12.09
N SER A 31 6.30 -6.05 -12.34
CA SER A 31 5.41 -6.68 -11.34
C SER A 31 6.20 -7.16 -10.12
N PHE A 32 7.32 -7.85 -10.36
CA PHE A 32 8.24 -8.27 -9.30
C PHE A 32 8.84 -7.07 -8.56
N ALA A 33 9.32 -6.07 -9.30
CA ALA A 33 9.94 -4.89 -8.70
C ALA A 33 8.97 -4.11 -7.79
N ILE A 34 7.71 -3.91 -8.22
CA ILE A 34 6.68 -3.24 -7.42
C ILE A 34 6.40 -4.02 -6.14
N ALA A 35 6.11 -5.31 -6.24
CA ALA A 35 5.80 -6.13 -5.06
C ALA A 35 6.97 -6.14 -4.06
N LYS A 36 8.19 -6.30 -4.57
CA LYS A 36 9.41 -6.23 -3.76
C LYS A 36 9.56 -4.86 -3.08
N ASP A 37 9.38 -3.77 -3.82
CA ASP A 37 9.51 -2.42 -3.28
C ASP A 37 8.49 -2.14 -2.18
N ILE A 38 7.24 -2.56 -2.36
CA ILE A 38 6.21 -2.49 -1.32
C ILE A 38 6.66 -3.30 -0.09
N ALA A 39 7.05 -4.56 -0.27
CA ALA A 39 7.50 -5.40 0.83
C ALA A 39 8.70 -4.80 1.58
N ASP A 40 9.67 -4.23 0.85
CA ASP A 40 10.86 -3.61 1.42
C ASP A 40 10.49 -2.40 2.30
N HIS A 41 9.62 -1.50 1.81
CA HIS A 41 9.16 -0.33 2.58
C HIS A 41 8.44 -0.74 3.87
N TRP A 42 7.52 -1.71 3.77
CA TRP A 42 6.71 -2.14 4.92
C TRP A 42 7.51 -2.95 5.93
N ASN A 43 8.49 -3.75 5.48
CA ASN A 43 9.38 -4.49 6.37
C ASN A 43 10.53 -3.64 6.94
N GLU A 44 10.93 -2.53 6.29
CA GLU A 44 11.94 -1.60 6.82
C GLU A 44 11.52 -1.03 8.19
N ALA A 45 10.20 -0.84 8.39
CA ALA A 45 9.63 -0.35 9.64
C ALA A 45 9.93 -1.24 10.86
N LYS A 46 10.24 -2.53 10.64
CA LYS A 46 10.42 -3.54 11.70
C LYS A 46 9.25 -3.51 12.70
N GLY A 47 8.05 -3.41 12.15
CA GLY A 47 6.81 -3.24 12.88
C GLY A 47 6.60 -4.34 13.92
N LYS A 48 6.07 -3.95 15.07
CA LYS A 48 5.72 -4.87 16.15
C LYS A 48 4.28 -4.70 16.54
N VAL A 49 3.66 -5.76 17.01
CA VAL A 49 2.29 -5.69 17.51
C VAL A 49 2.11 -6.56 18.74
N ARG A 50 1.35 -6.06 19.72
CA ARG A 50 1.02 -6.82 20.91
C ARG A 50 -0.36 -7.43 20.76
N ILE A 51 -0.42 -8.76 20.77
CA ILE A 51 -1.67 -9.52 20.80
C ILE A 51 -1.71 -10.28 22.12
N LYS A 52 -2.65 -9.89 22.99
CA LYS A 52 -2.71 -10.32 24.40
C LYS A 52 -1.38 -9.98 25.11
N ASN A 53 -0.67 -10.98 25.62
CA ASN A 53 0.58 -10.80 26.38
C ASN A 53 1.84 -11.10 25.56
N LYS A 54 1.72 -11.28 24.24
CA LYS A 54 2.85 -11.57 23.35
C LYS A 54 3.06 -10.45 22.35
N VAL A 55 4.33 -10.17 22.06
CA VAL A 55 4.75 -9.24 21.01
C VAL A 55 5.13 -10.07 19.79
N TYR A 56 4.65 -9.64 18.63
CA TYR A 56 4.89 -10.26 17.35
C TYR A 56 5.63 -9.29 16.45
N ASP A 57 6.62 -9.80 15.71
CA ASP A 57 7.20 -9.07 14.59
C ASP A 57 6.24 -9.16 13.40
N VAL A 58 5.87 -8.01 12.84
CA VAL A 58 4.99 -7.92 11.68
C VAL A 58 5.85 -8.00 10.43
N LEU A 59 5.51 -8.95 9.55
CA LEU A 59 6.21 -9.21 8.30
C LEU A 59 5.24 -9.16 7.13
N PHE A 60 5.61 -8.45 6.08
CA PHE A 60 4.84 -8.35 4.85
C PHE A 60 5.43 -9.31 3.82
N ASP A 61 4.62 -10.27 3.39
CA ASP A 61 4.94 -11.28 2.40
C ASP A 61 4.10 -11.01 1.15
N ILE A 62 4.74 -10.38 0.16
CA ILE A 62 4.07 -9.82 -1.01
C ILE A 62 4.67 -10.41 -2.28
N GLU A 63 3.81 -11.04 -3.07
CA GLU A 63 4.14 -11.57 -4.39
C GLU A 63 3.59 -10.66 -5.49
N GLY A 64 4.35 -10.47 -6.57
CA GLY A 64 3.93 -9.69 -7.74
C GLY A 64 3.89 -10.57 -8.99
N ILE A 65 2.74 -10.64 -9.65
CA ILE A 65 2.49 -11.50 -10.81
C ILE A 65 2.01 -10.65 -11.98
N TRP A 66 2.65 -10.77 -13.14
CA TRP A 66 2.08 -10.24 -14.37
C TRP A 66 1.01 -11.20 -14.91
N ALA A 67 -0.24 -10.79 -14.80
CA ALA A 67 -1.40 -11.61 -15.13
C ALA A 67 -1.86 -11.35 -16.57
N LYS A 68 -1.02 -11.67 -17.57
CA LYS A 68 -1.32 -11.39 -18.99
C LYS A 68 -2.64 -12.01 -19.49
N ALA A 69 -3.01 -13.16 -18.93
CA ALA A 69 -4.24 -13.88 -19.28
C ALA A 69 -5.42 -13.57 -18.34
N LEU A 70 -5.31 -12.55 -17.49
CA LEU A 70 -6.38 -12.14 -16.59
C LEU A 70 -7.60 -11.68 -17.39
N THR A 71 -8.77 -12.20 -17.03
CA THR A 71 -10.05 -11.74 -17.57
C THR A 71 -10.85 -10.99 -16.50
N PRO A 72 -11.85 -10.17 -16.88
CA PRO A 72 -12.72 -9.50 -15.91
C PRO A 72 -13.38 -10.48 -14.93
N GLU A 73 -13.82 -11.65 -15.39
CA GLU A 73 -14.48 -12.67 -14.56
C GLU A 73 -13.56 -13.17 -13.45
N MET A 74 -12.27 -13.32 -13.71
CA MET A 74 -11.28 -13.71 -12.68
C MET A 74 -11.14 -12.68 -11.57
N VAL A 75 -11.43 -11.40 -11.85
CA VAL A 75 -11.46 -10.33 -10.84
C VAL A 75 -12.78 -10.31 -10.10
N PHE A 76 -13.90 -10.40 -10.83
CA PHE A 76 -15.25 -10.37 -10.27
C PHE A 76 -15.53 -11.54 -9.32
N GLU A 77 -15.06 -12.73 -9.68
CA GLU A 77 -15.31 -13.97 -8.94
C GLU A 77 -14.22 -14.29 -7.91
N ASN A 78 -13.28 -13.36 -7.67
CA ASN A 78 -12.23 -13.57 -6.69
C ASN A 78 -12.81 -13.78 -5.28
N THR A 79 -12.45 -14.90 -4.67
CA THR A 79 -12.79 -15.23 -3.28
C THR A 79 -11.55 -15.38 -2.39
N ASN A 80 -10.36 -15.20 -2.97
CA ASN A 80 -9.11 -15.26 -2.23
C ASN A 80 -8.73 -13.87 -1.73
N HIS A 81 -8.77 -13.70 -0.41
CA HIS A 81 -8.45 -12.46 0.31
C HIS A 81 -6.99 -12.03 0.19
N ARG A 82 -6.12 -12.87 -0.39
CA ARG A 82 -4.73 -12.49 -0.71
C ARG A 82 -4.63 -11.79 -2.07
N ASN A 83 -5.57 -12.01 -2.98
CA ASN A 83 -5.46 -11.58 -4.37
C ASN A 83 -5.91 -10.13 -4.53
N ASN A 84 -5.03 -9.32 -5.10
CA ASN A 84 -5.28 -7.92 -5.45
C ASN A 84 -4.98 -7.68 -6.92
N TYR A 85 -5.73 -6.80 -7.60
CA TYR A 85 -5.67 -6.62 -9.04
C TYR A 85 -5.48 -5.16 -9.40
N PHE A 86 -4.38 -4.83 -10.05
CA PHE A 86 -4.05 -3.45 -10.42
C PHE A 86 -3.76 -3.36 -11.91
N ARG A 87 -4.47 -2.47 -12.60
CA ARG A 87 -4.12 -2.12 -13.96
C ARG A 87 -2.95 -1.13 -13.96
N ILE A 88 -1.95 -1.34 -14.79
CA ILE A 88 -0.84 -0.40 -14.99
C ILE A 88 -0.91 0.18 -16.41
N GLU A 89 -0.95 1.50 -16.50
CA GLU A 89 -0.96 2.24 -17.77
C GLU A 89 -0.04 3.47 -17.72
N GLU A 90 0.38 3.95 -18.89
CA GLU A 90 1.11 5.22 -19.00
C GLU A 90 0.22 6.42 -18.64
N TYR A 91 -1.09 6.31 -18.87
CA TYR A 91 -2.08 7.34 -18.59
C TYR A 91 -3.10 6.86 -17.55
N ALA A 92 -3.46 7.75 -16.62
CA ALA A 92 -4.58 7.57 -15.70
C ALA A 92 -5.38 8.88 -15.66
N SER A 93 -6.71 8.80 -15.74
CA SER A 93 -7.58 9.95 -15.51
C SER A 93 -7.32 10.51 -14.11
N GLY A 94 -7.06 11.83 -14.01
CA GLY A 94 -6.59 12.47 -12.78
C GLY A 94 -5.07 12.44 -12.57
N ASN A 95 -4.32 11.80 -13.47
CA ASN A 95 -2.85 11.77 -13.52
C ASN A 95 -2.19 11.23 -12.23
N ILE A 96 -2.87 10.33 -11.53
CA ILE A 96 -2.42 9.75 -10.26
C ILE A 96 -2.82 8.28 -10.16
N SER A 97 -2.00 7.49 -9.46
CA SER A 97 -2.34 6.13 -9.04
C SER A 97 -3.39 6.15 -7.93
N PHE A 98 -4.26 5.15 -7.87
CA PHE A 98 -5.28 5.04 -6.84
C PHE A 98 -5.71 3.58 -6.60
N VAL A 99 -6.37 3.36 -5.47
CA VAL A 99 -7.17 2.16 -5.21
C VAL A 99 -8.66 2.51 -5.13
N ASP A 100 -9.54 1.54 -5.37
CA ASP A 100 -10.98 1.78 -5.45
C ASP A 100 -11.66 2.11 -4.11
N GLY A 101 -10.93 1.98 -3.00
CA GLY A 101 -11.37 2.37 -1.68
C GLY A 101 -10.44 1.86 -0.58
N VAL A 102 -10.70 2.30 0.65
CA VAL A 102 -9.98 1.73 1.80
C VAL A 102 -10.43 0.28 2.01
N GLY A 103 -9.45 -0.60 2.20
CA GLY A 103 -9.63 -2.04 2.26
C GLY A 103 -9.73 -2.72 0.90
N SER A 104 -9.75 -1.98 -0.22
CA SER A 104 -10.03 -2.56 -1.54
C SER A 104 -8.96 -3.56 -2.00
N ASN A 105 -9.34 -4.41 -2.94
CA ASN A 105 -8.44 -5.35 -3.61
C ASN A 105 -8.22 -5.01 -5.08
N THR A 106 -8.71 -3.87 -5.55
CA THR A 106 -8.56 -3.41 -6.92
C THR A 106 -8.16 -1.94 -6.98
N GLY A 107 -7.50 -1.57 -8.08
CA GLY A 107 -7.07 -0.20 -8.34
C GLY A 107 -6.37 -0.01 -9.68
N TYR A 108 -5.80 1.17 -9.84
CA TYR A 108 -5.20 1.63 -11.08
C TYR A 108 -3.90 2.38 -10.80
N PHE A 109 -2.83 1.97 -11.47
CA PHE A 109 -1.53 2.60 -11.32
C PHE A 109 -1.10 3.29 -12.61
N LYS A 110 -0.63 4.53 -12.45
CA LYS A 110 0.08 5.25 -13.49
C LYS A 110 1.56 4.87 -13.44
N LEU A 111 2.12 4.38 -14.54
CA LEU A 111 3.51 3.89 -14.61
C LEU A 111 4.51 4.87 -14.00
N ASP A 112 4.47 6.15 -14.37
CA ASP A 112 5.40 7.18 -13.85
C ASP A 112 5.33 7.36 -12.33
N ASN A 113 4.21 7.01 -11.69
CA ASN A 113 4.07 7.09 -10.24
C ASN A 113 4.72 5.89 -9.54
N LEU A 114 5.05 4.82 -10.25
CA LEU A 114 5.69 3.62 -9.71
C LEU A 114 7.21 3.65 -9.88
N LEU A 115 7.71 4.45 -10.82
CA LEU A 115 9.14 4.57 -11.12
C LEU A 115 9.86 5.49 -10.13
N ASN A 116 11.20 5.47 -10.20
CA ASN A 116 12.10 6.40 -9.48
C ASN A 116 12.01 6.33 -7.94
N ASN A 117 11.91 5.13 -7.36
CA ASN A 117 11.84 4.90 -5.91
C ASN A 117 10.62 5.57 -5.24
N SER A 118 9.51 5.66 -5.97
CA SER A 118 8.27 6.26 -5.48
C SER A 118 7.61 5.39 -4.42
N THR A 119 7.32 5.98 -3.27
CA THR A 119 6.52 5.34 -2.21
C THR A 119 5.04 5.21 -2.56
N THR A 120 4.63 5.56 -3.79
CA THR A 120 3.21 5.58 -4.17
C THR A 120 2.60 4.18 -4.10
N ALA A 121 3.26 3.16 -4.67
CA ALA A 121 2.74 1.79 -4.59
C ALA A 121 2.59 1.31 -3.13
N ALA A 122 3.57 1.63 -2.28
CA ALA A 122 3.52 1.29 -0.86
C ALA A 122 2.40 2.03 -0.10
N HIS A 123 2.11 3.28 -0.48
CA HIS A 123 1.00 4.06 0.04
C HIS A 123 -0.36 3.48 -0.37
N GLU A 124 -0.54 3.20 -1.66
CA GLU A 124 -1.75 2.57 -2.19
C GLU A 124 -1.97 1.19 -1.55
N TYR A 125 -0.90 0.42 -1.34
CA TYR A 125 -0.99 -0.85 -0.61
C TYR A 125 -1.50 -0.65 0.83
N GLY A 126 -1.13 0.44 1.50
CA GLY A 126 -1.68 0.78 2.82
C GLY A 126 -3.19 0.95 2.81
N HIS A 127 -3.74 1.62 1.80
CA HIS A 127 -5.19 1.69 1.59
C HIS A 127 -5.79 0.31 1.35
N THR A 128 -5.17 -0.49 0.48
CA THR A 128 -5.54 -1.87 0.19
C THR A 128 -5.67 -2.73 1.46
N ILE A 129 -4.85 -2.53 2.49
CA ILE A 129 -4.95 -3.27 3.77
C ILE A 129 -5.71 -2.53 4.89
N GLY A 130 -6.42 -1.45 4.56
CA GLY A 130 -7.39 -0.81 5.45
C GLY A 130 -6.95 0.49 6.10
N LEU A 131 -5.82 1.09 5.70
CA LEU A 131 -5.40 2.38 6.24
C LEU A 131 -6.10 3.55 5.55
N HIS A 132 -6.48 4.54 6.35
CA HIS A 132 -6.96 5.84 5.89
C HIS A 132 -5.82 6.86 5.89
N HIS A 133 -5.99 7.95 5.14
CA HIS A 133 -5.15 9.13 5.34
C HIS A 133 -5.36 9.70 6.75
N PRO A 134 -4.30 10.19 7.41
CA PRO A 134 -4.44 10.98 8.63
C PRO A 134 -5.25 12.27 8.39
N GLU A 135 -6.05 12.68 9.38
CA GLU A 135 -6.84 13.91 9.28
C GLU A 135 -6.00 15.19 9.46
N VAL A 136 -4.93 15.12 10.26
CA VAL A 136 -4.07 16.26 10.56
C VAL A 136 -2.94 16.34 9.53
N LEU A 137 -3.07 17.25 8.56
CA LEU A 137 -2.14 17.36 7.43
C LEU A 137 -1.03 18.42 7.61
N ASP A 138 -0.94 19.09 8.76
CA ASP A 138 0.24 19.87 9.14
C ASP A 138 1.01 19.13 10.22
N ILE A 139 2.19 18.64 9.84
CA ILE A 139 3.03 17.76 10.68
C ILE A 139 4.46 18.28 10.82
N ARG A 140 4.66 19.58 10.60
CA ARG A 140 5.94 20.24 10.90
C ARG A 140 6.38 19.95 12.35
N GLY A 141 7.65 19.64 12.53
CA GLY A 141 8.24 19.26 13.81
C GLY A 141 7.94 17.83 14.27
N LYS A 142 7.19 17.02 13.51
CA LYS A 142 6.88 15.61 13.86
C LYS A 142 7.88 14.61 13.27
N GLY A 143 8.87 15.07 12.52
CA GLY A 143 9.89 14.23 11.89
C GLY A 143 9.47 13.68 10.53
N VAL A 144 9.94 12.47 10.22
CA VAL A 144 9.70 11.82 8.92
C VAL A 144 8.20 11.54 8.76
N PRO A 145 7.58 11.90 7.62
CA PRO A 145 6.17 11.61 7.39
C PRO A 145 5.92 10.10 7.24
N GLY A 146 4.86 9.61 7.89
CA GLY A 146 4.35 8.24 7.71
C GLY A 146 3.87 7.95 6.29
N ILE A 147 3.77 6.67 5.94
CA ILE A 147 3.48 6.25 4.55
C ILE A 147 2.11 6.74 4.10
N MET A 148 1.15 6.85 5.01
CA MET A 148 -0.23 7.22 4.72
C MET A 148 -0.50 8.72 4.62
N TYR A 149 0.48 9.59 4.81
CA TYR A 149 0.25 11.01 4.53
C TYR A 149 0.03 11.22 3.02
N PRO A 150 -1.04 11.92 2.60
CA PRO A 150 -1.28 12.20 1.19
C PRO A 150 -0.40 13.33 0.67
N ARG A 151 -0.38 13.48 -0.65
CA ARG A 151 0.12 14.71 -1.30
C ARG A 151 -0.63 15.93 -0.74
N GLY A 152 0.06 17.06 -0.61
CA GLY A 152 -0.52 18.27 -0.01
C GLY A 152 -0.27 18.42 1.49
N THR A 153 0.22 17.39 2.17
CA THR A 153 0.65 17.46 3.57
C THR A 153 1.76 18.52 3.75
N ILE A 154 1.63 19.36 4.78
CA ILE A 154 2.63 20.34 5.19
C ILE A 154 3.62 19.65 6.12
N VAL A 155 4.90 19.68 5.76
CA VAL A 155 6.01 18.99 6.45
C VAL A 155 7.17 19.95 6.68
N ASP A 156 8.15 19.52 7.46
CA ASP A 156 9.42 20.25 7.58
C ASP A 156 10.11 20.37 6.21
N ALA A 157 10.85 21.47 6.01
CA ALA A 157 11.46 21.83 4.72
C ALA A 157 12.22 20.67 4.05
N VAL A 158 12.97 19.88 4.83
CA VAL A 158 13.76 18.74 4.33
C VAL A 158 12.93 17.64 3.67
N HIS A 159 11.62 17.58 3.94
CA HIS A 159 10.69 16.60 3.39
C HIS A 159 9.79 17.17 2.29
N GLN A 160 9.92 18.47 1.95
CA GLN A 160 9.17 19.09 0.87
C GLN A 160 9.72 18.70 -0.51
N TYR A 161 8.94 18.88 -1.57
CA TYR A 161 9.46 18.83 -2.95
C TYR A 161 10.62 19.80 -3.18
N SER A 162 10.54 20.99 -2.55
CA SER A 162 11.59 21.99 -2.52
C SER A 162 11.78 22.49 -1.08
N PRO A 163 12.98 22.36 -0.49
CA PRO A 163 13.22 22.78 0.89
C PRO A 163 13.20 24.30 1.08
N VAL A 164 13.26 25.08 0.00
CA VAL A 164 13.19 26.55 0.05
C VAL A 164 11.80 27.10 -0.27
N ALA A 165 10.85 26.25 -0.66
CA ALA A 165 9.49 26.67 -0.93
C ALA A 165 8.74 26.98 0.38
N ALA A 166 7.93 28.04 0.35
CA ALA A 166 6.98 28.32 1.41
C ALA A 166 5.88 27.25 1.45
N ALA A 167 5.37 26.92 2.64
CA ALA A 167 4.28 25.94 2.80
C ALA A 167 3.12 26.21 1.84
N LEU A 168 2.61 25.15 1.20
CA LEU A 168 1.52 25.16 0.21
C LEU A 168 1.82 25.92 -1.11
N ALA A 169 2.95 26.63 -1.23
CA ALA A 169 3.41 27.14 -2.51
C ALA A 169 3.89 25.99 -3.42
N PRO A 170 4.10 26.20 -4.73
CA PRO A 170 4.71 25.19 -5.59
C PRO A 170 6.02 24.65 -4.99
N GLY A 171 6.04 23.34 -4.74
CA GLY A 171 7.16 22.67 -4.10
C GLY A 171 7.14 22.66 -2.56
N GLY A 172 6.23 23.38 -1.91
CA GLY A 172 6.13 23.57 -0.46
C GLY A 172 5.20 22.58 0.25
N THR A 173 5.01 21.40 -0.33
CA THR A 173 4.28 20.28 0.28
C THR A 173 5.16 19.05 0.25
N MET A 174 4.77 18.05 1.05
CA MET A 174 5.51 16.81 1.20
C MET A 174 5.84 16.16 -0.15
N ASN A 175 7.12 15.85 -0.33
CA ASN A 175 7.59 14.98 -1.40
C ASN A 175 7.29 13.52 -1.04
N PRO A 176 6.52 12.76 -1.83
CA PRO A 176 6.22 11.36 -1.57
C PRO A 176 7.46 10.49 -1.34
N PHE A 177 8.60 10.79 -1.96
CA PHE A 177 9.85 10.05 -1.75
C PHE A 177 10.41 10.15 -0.33
N SER A 178 9.92 11.09 0.48
CA SER A 178 10.37 11.29 1.86
C SER A 178 9.59 10.46 2.89
N ARG A 179 8.47 9.84 2.47
CA ARG A 179 7.63 9.04 3.36
C ARG A 179 8.31 7.73 3.74
N LYS A 180 8.03 7.24 4.94
CA LYS A 180 8.40 5.90 5.38
C LYS A 180 7.22 5.23 6.05
N VAL A 181 7.18 3.90 5.98
CA VAL A 181 6.28 3.13 6.86
C VAL A 181 6.83 3.25 8.28
N LEU A 182 5.99 3.69 9.21
CA LEU A 182 6.33 3.86 10.62
C LEU A 182 5.55 2.86 11.48
N GLN A 183 5.97 2.68 12.72
CA GLN A 183 5.23 1.86 13.69
C GLN A 183 3.78 2.34 13.86
N GLU A 184 3.52 3.65 13.75
CA GLU A 184 2.16 4.19 13.80
C GLU A 184 1.27 3.66 12.65
N ASP A 185 1.83 3.48 11.45
CA ASP A 185 1.09 2.88 10.33
C ASP A 185 0.71 1.42 10.66
N ILE A 186 1.62 0.67 11.29
CA ILE A 186 1.37 -0.71 11.76
C ILE A 186 0.32 -0.76 12.87
N ASP A 187 0.39 0.17 13.82
CA ASP A 187 -0.58 0.29 14.91
C ASP A 187 -1.97 0.68 14.38
N ASN A 188 -2.03 1.41 13.28
CA ASN A 188 -3.27 1.82 12.62
C ASN A 188 -3.94 0.71 11.81
N LEU A 189 -3.23 -0.37 11.47
CA LEU A 189 -3.83 -1.58 10.91
C LEU A 189 -4.73 -2.32 11.91
N LYS A 190 -4.65 -1.98 13.20
CA LYS A 190 -5.43 -2.60 14.30
C LYS A 190 -5.39 -4.13 14.27
N LEU A 191 -4.23 -4.70 13.90
CA LEU A 191 -4.03 -6.16 13.77
C LEU A 191 -4.49 -6.97 15.00
N PRO A 192 -4.34 -6.52 16.27
CA PRO A 192 -4.86 -7.27 17.41
C PRO A 192 -6.39 -7.47 17.42
N GLY A 193 -7.12 -6.60 16.71
CA GLY A 193 -8.57 -6.61 16.63
C GLY A 193 -9.13 -7.50 15.51
N LEU A 194 -8.28 -8.09 14.66
CA LEU A 194 -8.76 -8.94 13.57
C LEU A 194 -9.35 -10.26 14.10
N ALA A 195 -10.32 -10.81 13.36
CA ALA A 195 -11.04 -12.03 13.71
C ALA A 195 -10.24 -13.29 13.34
N TYR A 196 -9.19 -13.59 14.11
CA TYR A 196 -8.37 -14.79 13.88
C TYR A 196 -9.16 -16.09 14.10
N ASN A 197 -9.14 -16.96 13.08
CA ASN A 197 -9.71 -18.30 13.15
C ASN A 197 -8.81 -19.24 13.98
N ARG A 198 -9.26 -20.50 14.15
CA ARG A 198 -8.54 -21.51 14.95
C ARG A 198 -7.14 -21.84 14.43
N ASN A 199 -6.89 -21.59 13.14
CA ASN A 199 -5.61 -21.84 12.49
C ASN A 199 -4.70 -20.59 12.53
N GLY A 200 -5.16 -19.49 13.14
CA GLY A 200 -4.37 -18.26 13.26
C GLY A 200 -4.47 -17.33 12.06
N PHE A 201 -5.45 -17.50 11.17
CA PHE A 201 -5.65 -16.61 10.01
C PHE A 201 -6.78 -15.61 10.24
N ALA A 202 -6.61 -14.37 9.77
CA ALA A 202 -7.64 -13.35 9.73
C ALA A 202 -7.54 -12.55 8.43
N ILE A 203 -8.61 -11.84 8.06
CA ILE A 203 -8.67 -11.00 6.87
C ILE A 203 -8.27 -9.56 7.23
N ALA A 204 -7.48 -8.91 6.38
CA ALA A 204 -7.16 -7.49 6.45
C ALA A 204 -7.61 -6.77 5.17
N GLY A 205 -8.69 -6.01 5.23
CA GLY A 205 -9.34 -5.38 4.07
C GLY A 205 -10.62 -6.12 3.63
N ASP A 206 -11.11 -5.80 2.44
CA ASP A 206 -12.37 -6.28 1.86
C ASP A 206 -12.29 -6.39 0.32
N PHE A 207 -13.31 -6.98 -0.31
CA PHE A 207 -13.40 -7.09 -1.75
C PHE A 207 -14.08 -5.87 -2.38
N THR A 208 -13.47 -5.32 -3.42
CA THR A 208 -14.12 -4.40 -4.37
C THR A 208 -14.41 -5.09 -5.69
N SER A 209 -13.51 -5.98 -6.13
CA SER A 209 -13.68 -6.79 -7.34
C SER A 209 -14.06 -5.95 -8.57
N VAL A 210 -13.36 -4.83 -8.79
CA VAL A 210 -13.58 -3.95 -9.95
C VAL A 210 -12.56 -4.24 -11.05
N TRP A 211 -13.05 -4.46 -12.26
CA TRP A 211 -12.22 -4.52 -13.47
C TRP A 211 -12.01 -3.11 -14.02
N HIS A 212 -10.76 -2.75 -14.31
CA HIS A 212 -10.41 -1.45 -14.87
C HIS A 212 -10.11 -1.57 -16.36
N GLU A 213 -10.84 -0.78 -17.15
CA GLU A 213 -10.53 -0.56 -18.55
C GLU A 213 -9.41 0.48 -18.73
N GLN A 214 -8.79 0.51 -19.90
CA GLN A 214 -7.81 1.55 -20.20
C GLN A 214 -8.49 2.93 -20.23
N HIS A 215 -7.97 3.88 -19.45
CA HIS A 215 -8.41 5.26 -19.52
C HIS A 215 -7.95 5.93 -20.81
N GLN A 216 -8.76 6.84 -21.35
CA GLN A 216 -8.43 7.61 -22.56
C GLN A 216 -8.08 9.07 -22.18
N PRO A 217 -7.07 9.69 -22.83
CA PRO A 217 -6.69 11.09 -22.63
C PRO A 217 -7.81 12.10 -22.91
#